data_AF-A0A3D6BPV0-F1
#
_entry.id   AF-A0A3D6BPV0-F1
#
_cell.length_a   1.000
_cell.length_b   1.000
_cell.length_c   1.000
_cell.angle_alpha   90.00
_cell.angle_beta   90.00
_cell.angle_gamma   90.00
#
_symmetry.space_group_name_H-M   'P 1'
#
loop_
_entity.id
_entity.type
_entity.pdbx_description
1 polymer ?
#
loop_
_entity_poly.entity_id
_entity_poly.type
_entity_poly.pdbx_seq_one_letter_code
_entity_poly.pdbx_strand_id
1 'polypeptide(L)'
;MSVVLPDKLKPAMGIAIDMLVTDPEAKMKDVAEKSGVNVSTLRRWMKDPEFVEVFYQKYMVTFGSRLPTVLNSMVREAEAGNVQAGRLVLEHSGKLIKRVEVNNHQSPFEKFLNSQVSDMEEVE
;
A
#
# COMPACT_ATOMS: atom_id res chain seq x y z
N MET A 1 1.16 -3.72 -12.86
CA MET A 1 0.70 -5.00 -12.29
C MET A 1 -0.54 -5.41 -13.06
N SER A 2 -0.49 -6.52 -13.79
CA SER A 2 -1.67 -7.08 -14.46
C SER A 2 -2.60 -7.64 -13.39
N VAL A 3 -3.79 -7.04 -13.27
CA VAL A 3 -4.86 -7.51 -12.41
C VAL A 3 -5.34 -8.85 -12.99
N VAL A 4 -4.94 -9.96 -12.38
CA VAL A 4 -5.53 -11.27 -12.70
C VAL A 4 -6.90 -11.27 -12.02
N LEU A 5 -7.91 -10.80 -12.74
CA LEU A 5 -9.29 -10.93 -12.32
C LEU A 5 -9.67 -12.42 -12.41
N PRO A 6 -10.39 -12.96 -11.42
CA PRO A 6 -10.90 -14.32 -11.51
C PRO A 6 -11.77 -14.47 -12.77
N ASP A 7 -11.57 -15.56 -13.51
CA ASP A 7 -12.19 -15.83 -14.83
C ASP A 7 -13.74 -15.84 -14.82
N LYS A 8 -14.39 -15.74 -13.65
CA LYS A 8 -15.85 -15.72 -13.51
C LYS A 8 -16.34 -14.73 -12.44
N LEU A 9 -15.86 -13.48 -12.43
CA LEU A 9 -16.55 -12.45 -11.65
C LEU A 9 -17.95 -12.22 -12.24
N LYS A 10 -19.00 -12.49 -11.45
CA LYS A 10 -20.38 -12.26 -11.90
C LYS A 10 -20.55 -10.76 -12.22
N PRO A 11 -21.29 -10.37 -13.27
CA PRO A 11 -21.49 -8.95 -13.60
C PRO A 11 -21.97 -8.10 -12.41
N ALA A 12 -22.82 -8.68 -11.56
CA ALA A 12 -23.29 -8.05 -10.32
C ALA A 12 -22.16 -7.70 -9.32
N MET A 13 -21.13 -8.55 -9.20
CA MET A 13 -19.98 -8.28 -8.34
C MET A 13 -19.19 -7.07 -8.87
N GLY A 14 -19.00 -6.97 -10.18
CA GLY A 14 -18.33 -5.83 -10.80
C GLY A 14 -19.06 -4.52 -10.50
N ILE A 15 -20.38 -4.49 -10.68
CA ILE A 15 -21.20 -3.30 -10.38
C ILE A 15 -21.11 -2.93 -8.89
N ALA A 16 -21.17 -3.92 -7.99
CA ALA A 16 -21.05 -3.68 -6.56
C ALA A 16 -19.68 -3.09 -6.20
N ILE A 17 -18.59 -3.65 -6.72
CA ILE A 17 -17.23 -3.16 -6.50
C ILE A 17 -17.09 -1.73 -7.02
N ASP A 18 -17.63 -1.42 -8.20
CA ASP A 18 -17.51 -0.10 -8.83
C ASP A 18 -18.21 0.98 -8.00
N MET A 19 -19.38 0.64 -7.47
CA MET A 19 -20.11 1.53 -6.56
C MET A 19 -19.35 1.73 -5.25
N LEU A 20 -18.83 0.66 -4.64
CA LEU A 20 -18.07 0.73 -3.39
C LEU A 20 -16.75 1.50 -3.52
N VAL A 21 -16.10 1.46 -4.68
CA VAL A 21 -14.86 2.20 -4.95
C VAL A 21 -15.14 3.67 -5.22
N THR A 22 -16.24 3.97 -5.94
CA THR A 22 -16.57 5.35 -6.31
C THR A 22 -17.17 6.13 -5.14
N ASP A 23 -18.00 5.46 -4.34
CA ASP A 23 -18.68 6.03 -3.18
C ASP A 23 -18.43 5.15 -1.93
N PRO A 24 -17.39 5.45 -1.14
CA PRO A 24 -17.07 4.72 0.08
C PRO A 24 -18.13 4.83 1.19
N GLU A 25 -19.00 5.86 1.13
CA GLU A 25 -20.07 6.07 2.10
C GLU A 25 -21.39 5.41 1.68
N ALA A 26 -21.41 4.75 0.51
CA ALA A 26 -22.57 4.07 -0.02
C ALA A 26 -23.12 3.06 0.99
N LYS A 27 -24.43 3.15 1.27
CA LYS A 27 -25.08 2.17 2.14
C LYS A 27 -25.15 0.83 1.42
N MET A 28 -24.90 -0.26 2.14
CA MET A 28 -24.96 -1.62 1.58
C MET A 28 -26.32 -1.95 0.93
N LYS A 29 -27.40 -1.28 1.35
CA LYS A 29 -28.71 -1.41 0.72
C LYS A 29 -28.71 -0.89 -0.72
N ASP A 30 -28.14 0.29 -0.92
CA ASP A 30 -28.09 0.97 -2.21
C ASP A 30 -27.14 0.25 -3.18
N VAL A 31 -26.01 -0.25 -2.65
CA VAL A 31 -25.07 -1.11 -3.41
C VAL A 31 -25.75 -2.40 -3.86
N ALA A 32 -26.49 -3.05 -2.97
CA ALA A 32 -27.19 -4.30 -3.28
C ALA A 32 -28.30 -4.08 -4.34
N GLU A 33 -29.06 -2.99 -4.21
CA GLU A 33 -30.06 -2.59 -5.20
C GLU A 33 -29.43 -2.34 -6.56
N LYS A 34 -28.34 -1.56 -6.61
CA LYS A 34 -27.64 -1.23 -7.86
C LYS A 34 -27.00 -2.45 -8.54
N SER A 35 -26.50 -3.39 -7.75
CA SER A 35 -25.90 -4.63 -8.23
C SER A 35 -26.91 -5.75 -8.50
N GLY A 36 -28.19 -5.54 -8.19
CA GLY A 36 -29.26 -6.50 -8.45
C GLY A 36 -29.21 -7.75 -7.54
N VAL A 37 -28.68 -7.61 -6.33
CA VAL A 37 -28.58 -8.71 -5.36
C VAL A 37 -29.20 -8.34 -4.01
N ASN A 38 -29.43 -9.33 -3.15
CA ASN A 38 -29.84 -9.08 -1.77
C ASN A 38 -28.64 -8.58 -0.94
N VAL A 39 -28.88 -7.69 0.01
CA VAL A 39 -27.91 -7.24 1.02
C VAL A 39 -27.21 -8.41 1.72
N SER A 40 -27.91 -9.53 1.98
CA SER A 40 -27.31 -10.73 2.56
C SER A 40 -26.23 -11.34 1.66
N THR A 41 -26.41 -11.28 0.33
CA THR A 41 -25.42 -11.75 -0.66
C THR A 41 -24.21 -10.84 -0.68
N LEU A 42 -24.41 -9.51 -0.69
CA LEU A 42 -23.33 -8.54 -0.62
C LEU A 42 -22.50 -8.69 0.67
N ARG A 43 -23.17 -8.88 1.82
CA ARG A 43 -22.50 -9.16 3.10
C ARG A 43 -21.68 -10.44 3.10
N ARG A 44 -22.10 -11.45 2.32
CA ARG A 44 -21.32 -12.68 2.14
C ARG A 44 -20.09 -12.43 1.27
N TRP A 45 -20.23 -11.66 0.19
CA TRP A 45 -19.09 -11.27 -0.65
C TRP A 45 -18.04 -10.46 0.11
N MET A 46 -18.44 -9.57 1.00
CA MET A 46 -17.49 -8.82 1.85
C MET A 46 -16.67 -9.69 2.83
N LYS A 47 -17.00 -10.98 2.96
CA LYS A 47 -16.23 -11.97 3.73
C LYS A 47 -15.44 -12.93 2.85
N ASP A 48 -15.67 -12.87 1.54
CA ASP A 48 -15.01 -13.70 0.55
C ASP A 48 -13.64 -13.08 0.23
N PRO A 49 -12.52 -13.76 0.50
CA PRO A 49 -11.18 -13.23 0.26
C PRO A 49 -10.97 -12.77 -1.18
N GLU A 50 -11.52 -13.49 -2.15
CA GLU A 50 -11.34 -13.19 -3.57
C GLU A 50 -12.05 -11.88 -3.96
N PHE A 51 -13.28 -11.68 -3.45
CA PHE A 51 -14.02 -10.44 -3.68
C PHE A 51 -13.33 -9.24 -3.02
N VAL A 52 -12.86 -9.40 -1.77
CA VAL A 52 -12.17 -8.35 -1.02
C VAL A 52 -10.86 -7.97 -1.71
N GLU A 53 -10.12 -8.94 -2.25
CA GLU A 53 -8.89 -8.69 -2.99
C GLU A 53 -9.15 -7.87 -4.26
N VAL A 54 -10.12 -8.28 -5.09
CA VAL A 54 -10.46 -7.54 -6.32
C VAL A 54 -10.97 -6.13 -5.99
N PHE A 55 -11.80 -5.99 -4.95
CA PHE A 55 -12.25 -4.70 -4.46
C PHE A 55 -11.07 -3.81 -4.06
N TYR A 56 -10.13 -4.33 -3.26
CA TYR A 56 -8.96 -3.60 -2.82
C TYR A 56 -8.07 -3.18 -3.98
N GLN A 57 -7.82 -4.07 -4.94
CA GLN A 57 -7.01 -3.75 -6.12
C GLN A 57 -7.63 -2.62 -6.94
N LYS A 58 -8.95 -2.66 -7.19
CA LYS A 58 -9.64 -1.59 -7.92
C LYS A 58 -9.67 -0.27 -7.13
N TYR A 59 -9.83 -0.35 -5.82
CA TYR A 59 -9.71 0.80 -4.93
C TYR A 59 -8.30 1.42 -5.01
N MET A 60 -7.23 0.62 -4.99
CA MET A 60 -5.85 1.10 -5.08
C MET A 60 -5.54 1.82 -6.39
N VAL A 61 -6.08 1.35 -7.52
CA VAL A 61 -5.95 2.07 -8.80
C VAL A 61 -6.62 3.44 -8.74
N THR A 62 -7.85 3.49 -8.21
CA THR A 62 -8.64 4.74 -8.09
C THR A 62 -8.05 5.70 -7.06
N PHE A 63 -7.50 5.17 -5.96
CA PHE A 63 -6.77 5.95 -4.98
C PHE A 63 -5.48 6.53 -5.58
N GLY A 64 -4.73 5.71 -6.32
CA GLY A 64 -3.51 6.13 -7.01
C GLY A 64 -3.75 7.32 -7.95
N SER A 65 -4.88 7.35 -8.67
CA SER A 65 -5.22 8.48 -9.54
C SER A 65 -5.54 9.77 -8.78
N ARG A 66 -5.84 9.71 -7.47
CA ARG A 66 -6.08 10.89 -6.62
C ARG A 66 -4.78 11.44 -6.00
N LEU A 67 -3.69 10.66 -5.97
CA LEU A 67 -2.42 11.09 -5.38
C LEU A 67 -1.87 12.41 -5.96
N PRO A 68 -1.92 12.68 -7.28
CA PRO A 68 -1.46 13.97 -7.82
C PRO A 68 -2.18 15.18 -7.21
N THR A 69 -3.49 15.08 -7.02
CA THR A 69 -4.29 16.16 -6.41
C THR A 69 -3.94 16.36 -4.94
N VAL A 70 -3.70 15.27 -4.21
CA VAL A 70 -3.26 15.33 -2.80
C VAL A 70 -1.89 16.00 -2.72
N LEU A 71 -0.93 15.59 -3.55
CA LEU A 71 0.42 16.17 -3.59
C LEU A 71 0.39 17.66 -3.95
N ASN A 72 -0.41 18.07 -4.93
CA ASN A 72 -0.59 19.49 -5.27
C ASN A 72 -1.14 20.28 -4.07
N SER A 73 -2.10 19.71 -3.34
CA SER A 73 -2.61 20.33 -2.11
C SER A 73 -1.51 20.47 -1.06
N MET A 74 -0.67 19.44 -0.90
CA MET A 74 0.47 19.48 0.03
C MET A 74 1.52 20.52 -0.37
N VAL A 75 1.78 20.72 -1.66
CA VAL A 75 2.69 21.79 -2.13
C VAL A 75 2.19 23.15 -1.69
N ARG A 76 0.90 23.45 -1.89
CA ARG A 76 0.30 24.72 -1.45
C ARG A 76 0.39 24.91 0.07
N GLU A 77 0.10 23.87 0.86
CA GLU A 77 0.24 23.93 2.32
C GLU A 77 1.69 24.15 2.75
N ALA A 78 2.65 23.52 2.07
CA ALA A 78 4.07 23.73 2.31
C ALA A 78 4.51 25.17 2.02
N GLU A 79 4.05 25.75 0.91
CA GLU A 79 4.28 27.17 0.56
C GLU A 79 3.68 28.13 1.59
N ALA A 80 2.56 27.75 2.22
CA ALA A 80 1.94 28.51 3.31
C ALA A 80 2.67 28.35 4.67
N GLY A 81 3.77 27.59 4.73
CA GLY A 81 4.58 27.40 5.94
C GLY A 81 4.28 26.13 6.73
N ASN A 82 3.45 25.21 6.22
CA ASN A 82 3.21 23.93 6.87
C ASN A 82 4.42 22.99 6.69
N VAL A 83 5.26 22.91 7.73
CA VAL A 83 6.50 22.12 7.74
C VAL A 83 6.25 20.63 7.48
N GLN A 84 5.12 20.08 7.94
CA GLN A 84 4.80 18.65 7.73
C GLN A 84 4.46 18.36 6.27
N ALA A 85 3.70 19.25 5.62
CA ALA A 85 3.44 19.14 4.19
C ALA A 85 4.74 19.28 3.38
N GLY A 86 5.62 20.21 3.76
CA GLY A 86 6.94 20.37 3.15
C GLY A 86 7.81 19.12 3.28
N ARG A 87 7.85 18.52 4.48
CA ARG A 87 8.55 17.24 4.74
C ARG A 87 8.01 16.14 3.82
N LEU A 88 6.69 15.99 3.73
CA LEU A 88 6.05 14.97 2.89
C LEU A 88 6.38 15.13 1.40
N VAL A 89 6.34 16.37 0.88
CA VAL A 89 6.70 16.66 -0.52
C VAL A 89 8.17 16.35 -0.82
N LEU A 90 9.08 16.67 0.12
CA LEU A 90 10.50 16.38 -0.04
C LEU A 90 10.81 14.87 0.05
N GLU A 91 10.12 14.14 0.92
CA GLU A 91 10.23 12.67 0.99
C GLU A 91 9.71 12.03 -0.30
N HIS A 92 8.53 12.44 -0.78
CA HIS A 92 7.93 11.93 -2.01
C HIS A 92 8.80 12.20 -3.25
N SER A 93 9.43 13.38 -3.34
CA SER A 93 10.32 13.75 -4.45
C SER A 93 11.75 13.18 -4.33
N GLY A 94 12.05 12.45 -3.25
CA GLY A 94 13.37 11.89 -2.97
C GLY A 94 14.43 12.95 -2.62
N LYS A 95 14.02 14.19 -2.32
CA LYS A 95 14.94 15.28 -1.94
C LYS A 95 15.30 15.25 -0.46
N LEU A 96 14.46 14.63 0.37
CA LEU A 96 14.76 14.35 1.77
C LEU A 96 14.88 12.84 1.95
N ILE A 97 16.11 12.39 2.20
CA ILE A 97 16.43 10.96 2.39
C ILE A 97 16.74 10.74 3.87
N LYS A 98 16.01 9.84 4.52
CA LYS A 98 16.34 9.37 5.87
C LYS A 98 17.50 8.38 5.77
N ARG A 99 18.73 8.84 6.01
CA ARG A 99 19.89 7.96 6.13
C ARG A 99 19.75 7.11 7.39
N VAL A 100 19.84 5.79 7.24
CA VAL A 100 19.93 4.84 8.34
C VAL A 100 21.34 4.28 8.33
N GLU A 101 22.16 4.72 9.29
CA GLU A 101 23.50 4.16 9.49
C GLU A 101 23.34 2.85 10.28
N VAL A 102 23.42 1.72 9.57
CA VAL A 102 23.47 0.40 10.21
C VAL A 102 24.92 0.11 10.55
N ASN A 103 25.31 0.44 11.78
CA ASN A 103 26.56 -0.05 12.31
C ASN A 103 26.40 -1.55 12.60
N ASN A 104 26.87 -2.41 11.69
CA ASN A 104 27.07 -3.83 11.96
C ASN A 104 28.08 -3.97 13.10
N HIS A 105 27.59 -3.90 14.34
CA HIS A 105 28.39 -4.19 15.51
C HIS A 105 28.69 -5.68 15.43
N GLN A 106 29.88 -6.03 14.95
CA GLN A 106 30.38 -7.41 15.03
C GLN A 106 30.22 -7.84 16.48
N SER A 107 29.53 -8.97 16.67
CA SER A 107 29.38 -9.51 18.02
C SER A 107 30.77 -9.81 18.59
N PRO A 108 30.97 -9.76 19.92
CA PRO A 108 32.24 -10.14 20.53
C PRO A 108 32.75 -11.52 20.06
N PHE A 109 31.82 -12.43 19.73
CA PHE A 109 32.13 -13.75 19.18
C PHE A 109 32.65 -13.69 17.73
N GLU A 110 32.06 -12.88 16.86
CA GLU A 110 32.57 -12.67 15.50
C GLU A 110 33.94 -11.98 15.50
N LYS A 111 34.17 -11.04 16.42
CA LYS A 111 35.49 -10.42 16.62
C LYS A 111 36.54 -11.46 17.05
N PHE A 112 36.16 -12.36 17.95
CA PHE A 112 37.03 -13.44 18.43
C PHE A 112 37.36 -14.48 17.35
N LEU A 113 36.37 -14.87 16.52
CA LEU A 113 36.61 -15.77 15.39
C LEU A 113 37.56 -15.14 14.37
N ASN A 114 37.33 -13.88 13.99
CA ASN A 114 38.18 -13.19 13.03
C ASN A 114 39.62 -12.99 13.55
N SER A 115 39.82 -12.78 14.86
CA SER A 115 41.18 -12.71 15.43
C SER A 115 41.92 -14.04 15.36
N GLN A 116 41.24 -15.19 15.47
CA GLN A 116 41.90 -16.49 15.39
C GLN A 116 42.29 -16.89 13.96
N VAL A 117 41.52 -16.47 12.96
CA VAL A 117 41.86 -16.74 11.55
C VAL A 117 43.13 -15.98 11.13
N SER A 118 43.37 -14.79 11.70
CA SER A 118 44.59 -14.02 11.46
C SER A 118 45.87 -14.67 12.02
N ASP A 119 45.76 -15.48 13.09
CA ASP A 119 46.90 -16.15 13.72
C ASP A 119 47.18 -17.54 13.10
N MET A 120 46.37 -17.97 12.14
CA MET A 120 46.48 -19.24 11.41
C MET A 120 46.96 -19.06 9.95
N GLU A 121 47.68 -17.98 9.63
CA GLU A 121 48.42 -17.90 8.36
C GLU A 121 49.61 -18.88 8.38
N GLU A 122 49.35 -20.03 7.77
CA GLU A 122 50.23 -20.97 7.06
C GLU A 122 51.73 -20.90 7.38
N VAL A 123 52.18 -21.82 8.24
CA VAL A 123 53.58 -22.25 8.27
C VAL A 123 53.77 -23.25 7.12
N GLU A 124 54.24 -22.78 5.96
CA GLU A 124 54.93 -23.60 4.94
C GLU A 124 56.42 -23.78 5.28
#